data_AF-A0A1C3WNZ3-F1
#
_entry.id   AF-A0A1C3WNZ3-F1
#
_cell.length_a   1.000
_cell.length_b   1.000
_cell.length_c   1.000
_cell.angle_alpha   90.00
_cell.angle_beta   90.00
_cell.angle_gamma   90.00
#
_symmetry.space_group_name_H-M   'P 1'
#
loop_
_entity.id
_entity.type
_entity.pdbx_description
1 polymer ?
#
loop_
_entity_poly.entity_id
_entity_poly.type
_entity_poly.pdbx_seq_one_letter_code
_entity_poly.pdbx_strand_id
1 'polypeptide(L)'
;MPDTHVRRTQSDYQQAMADNLPTGPAWPREPDAILMKVLNGLASNWAYVDGRAADLLEIESDPRLTFEMLDTWEAAWGLPDPCVAEAVTIGDRRNALVQKMTSEGGQSIPYFIGVAAGLGYTVTIQEYSPYMTGISQCGDTRVSTSSSDYRWMLGSTDLRFEWTIKLTSNRETWFRTGAGGGEVGVDHMVTIALATDLECVIRRWKPAQTEVSFDYSLLS
;
A
#
# COMPACT_ATOMS: atom_id res chain seq x y z
N MET A 1 -15.37 9.85 22.48
CA MET A 1 -16.26 10.25 21.37
C MET A 1 -15.40 10.20 20.13
N PRO A 2 -15.79 9.51 19.05
CA PRO A 2 -15.10 9.72 17.78
C PRO A 2 -15.30 11.18 17.41
N ASP A 3 -14.22 11.91 17.12
CA ASP A 3 -14.31 13.25 16.55
C ASP A 3 -14.94 13.13 15.17
N THR A 4 -16.26 13.25 15.10
CA THR A 4 -16.97 13.40 13.83
C THR A 4 -16.81 14.86 13.42
N HIS A 5 -16.20 15.11 12.26
CA HIS A 5 -16.06 16.48 11.78
C HIS A 5 -17.46 17.06 11.53
N VAL A 6 -17.75 18.19 12.17
CA VAL A 6 -19.07 18.83 12.10
C VAL A 6 -19.21 19.55 10.76
N ARG A 7 -19.98 18.96 9.85
CA ARG A 7 -20.37 19.59 8.58
C ARG A 7 -21.54 20.54 8.83
N ARG A 8 -21.37 21.82 8.50
CA ARG A 8 -22.40 22.84 8.65
C ARG A 8 -23.16 23.05 7.34
N THR A 9 -24.46 23.20 7.46
CA THR A 9 -25.34 23.45 6.32
C THR A 9 -25.38 24.94 5.96
N GLN A 10 -25.93 25.25 4.79
CA GLN A 10 -26.13 26.62 4.34
C GLN A 10 -26.93 27.45 5.35
N SER A 11 -27.98 26.88 5.96
CA SER A 11 -28.79 27.56 6.97
C SER A 11 -27.99 27.86 8.23
N ASP A 12 -27.10 26.96 8.65
CA ASP A 12 -26.27 27.17 9.85
C ASP A 12 -25.33 28.36 9.64
N TYR A 13 -24.73 28.45 8.45
CA TYR A 13 -23.88 29.59 8.08
C TYR A 13 -24.68 30.88 7.92
N GLN A 14 -25.87 30.84 7.32
CA GLN A 14 -26.74 32.02 7.20
C GLN A 14 -27.12 32.55 8.58
N GLN A 15 -27.49 31.66 9.50
CA GLN A 15 -27.84 32.03 10.87
C GLN A 15 -26.63 32.61 11.62
N ALA A 16 -25.47 31.98 11.54
CA ALA A 16 -24.25 32.50 12.13
C ALA A 16 -23.85 33.88 11.57
N MET A 17 -24.00 34.09 10.26
CA MET A 17 -23.78 35.41 9.65
C MET A 17 -24.78 36.43 10.15
N ALA A 18 -26.06 36.06 10.24
CA ALA A 18 -27.09 36.92 10.78
C ALA A 18 -26.75 37.31 12.23
N ASP A 19 -26.45 36.36 13.11
CA ASP A 19 -26.15 36.62 14.52
C ASP A 19 -24.95 37.56 14.73
N ASN A 20 -23.99 37.56 13.81
CA ASN A 20 -22.82 38.45 13.85
C ASN A 20 -23.09 39.87 13.31
N LEU A 21 -24.27 40.13 12.73
CA LEU A 21 -24.68 41.48 12.35
C LEU A 21 -25.19 42.27 13.56
N PRO A 22 -24.99 43.61 13.60
CA PRO A 22 -25.56 44.46 14.64
C PRO A 22 -27.09 44.35 14.70
N THR A 23 -27.66 44.70 15.85
CA THR A 23 -29.12 44.77 16.02
C THR A 23 -29.65 46.15 15.61
N GLY A 24 -30.86 46.21 15.06
CA GLY A 24 -31.56 47.47 14.76
C GLY A 24 -32.35 47.46 13.44
N PRO A 25 -33.04 48.57 13.09
CA PRO A 25 -33.92 48.66 11.92
C PRO A 25 -33.22 48.48 10.58
N ALA A 26 -31.92 48.80 10.52
CA ALA A 26 -31.10 48.59 9.33
C ALA A 26 -30.76 47.11 9.07
N TRP A 27 -30.98 46.22 10.05
CA TRP A 27 -30.60 44.80 10.02
C TRP A 27 -31.84 43.90 10.25
N PRO A 28 -32.80 43.88 9.31
CA PRO A 28 -34.02 43.10 9.46
C PRO A 28 -33.71 41.59 9.50
N ARG A 29 -34.41 40.86 10.38
CA ARG A 29 -34.28 39.40 10.57
C ARG A 29 -35.39 38.60 9.88
N GLU A 30 -36.30 39.28 9.20
CA GLU A 30 -37.39 38.66 8.47
C GLU A 30 -36.83 37.77 7.35
N PRO A 31 -37.29 36.51 7.20
CA PRO A 31 -36.77 35.57 6.20
C PRO A 31 -36.81 36.11 4.76
N ASP A 32 -37.81 36.95 4.45
CA ASP A 32 -38.01 37.51 3.12
C ASP A 32 -37.21 38.78 2.82
N ALA A 33 -36.53 39.34 3.84
CA ALA A 33 -35.73 40.54 3.67
C ALA A 33 -34.60 40.32 2.65
N ILE A 34 -34.35 41.33 1.81
CA ILE A 34 -33.28 41.28 0.79
C ILE A 34 -31.93 40.95 1.45
N LEU A 35 -31.65 41.53 2.61
CA LEU A 35 -30.46 41.24 3.40
C LEU A 35 -30.33 39.75 3.71
N MET A 36 -31.38 39.10 4.24
CA MET A 36 -31.34 37.68 4.58
C MET A 36 -31.18 36.78 3.35
N LYS A 37 -31.75 37.18 2.20
CA LYS A 37 -31.54 36.51 0.89
C LYS A 37 -30.09 36.62 0.40
N VAL A 38 -29.47 37.80 0.56
CA VAL A 38 -28.04 37.99 0.25
C VAL A 38 -27.16 37.13 1.15
N LEU A 39 -27.42 37.13 2.47
CA LEU A 39 -26.68 36.29 3.41
C LEU A 39 -26.83 34.80 3.07
N ASN A 40 -28.03 34.36 2.67
CA ASN A 40 -28.24 32.98 2.24
C ASN A 40 -27.39 32.62 1.01
N GLY A 41 -27.32 33.52 0.02
CA GLY A 41 -26.47 33.34 -1.15
C GLY A 41 -24.97 33.33 -0.83
N LEU A 42 -24.53 34.11 0.14
CA LEU A 42 -23.14 34.09 0.61
C LEU A 42 -22.83 32.82 1.41
N ALA A 43 -23.78 32.35 2.22
CA ALA A 43 -23.66 31.16 3.06
C ALA A 43 -23.52 29.86 2.25
N SER A 44 -24.07 29.80 1.02
CA SER A 44 -23.94 28.61 0.16
C SER A 44 -22.48 28.26 -0.16
N ASN A 45 -21.65 29.28 -0.42
CA ASN A 45 -20.23 29.09 -0.70
C ASN A 45 -19.51 28.51 0.53
N TRP A 46 -19.87 28.95 1.73
CA TRP A 46 -19.25 28.44 2.96
C TRP A 46 -19.67 27.01 3.27
N ALA A 47 -20.94 26.66 3.07
CA ALA A 47 -21.39 25.27 3.20
C ALA A 47 -20.68 24.35 2.20
N TYR A 48 -20.45 24.82 0.97
CA TYR A 48 -19.66 24.09 -0.02
C TYR A 48 -18.19 23.91 0.41
N VAL A 49 -17.53 25.01 0.84
CA VAL A 49 -16.12 24.96 1.27
C VAL A 49 -15.95 24.09 2.51
N ASP A 50 -16.84 24.19 3.50
CA ASP A 50 -16.83 23.36 4.71
C ASP A 50 -17.03 21.88 4.39
N GLY A 51 -17.96 21.57 3.48
CA GLY A 51 -18.16 20.21 2.98
C GLY A 51 -16.91 19.63 2.32
N ARG A 52 -16.25 20.42 1.45
CA ARG A 52 -15.00 20.01 0.79
C ARG A 52 -13.83 19.88 1.77
N ALA A 53 -13.75 20.74 2.78
CA ALA A 53 -12.74 20.65 3.83
C ALA A 53 -12.95 19.39 4.69
N ALA A 54 -14.20 19.04 4.98
CA ALA A 54 -14.52 17.80 5.67
C ALA A 54 -14.17 16.56 4.82
N ASP A 55 -14.49 16.56 3.51
CA ASP A 55 -14.07 15.48 2.60
C ASP A 55 -12.55 15.31 2.56
N LEU A 56 -11.81 16.42 2.53
CA LEU A 56 -10.35 16.40 2.57
C LEU A 56 -9.81 15.71 3.82
N LEU A 57 -10.39 15.99 4.99
CA LEU A 57 -9.95 15.43 6.26
C LEU A 57 -10.42 13.98 6.45
N GLU A 58 -11.66 13.66 6.09
CA GLU A 58 -12.26 12.35 6.35
C GLU A 58 -11.86 11.29 5.30
N ILE A 59 -11.69 11.68 4.05
CA ILE A 59 -11.53 10.77 2.92
C ILE A 59 -10.13 10.91 2.32
N GLU A 60 -9.74 12.12 1.94
CA GLU A 60 -8.52 12.32 1.15
C GLU A 60 -7.22 12.28 1.97
N SER A 61 -7.32 12.55 3.28
CA SER A 61 -6.17 12.44 4.19
C SER A 61 -5.81 10.99 4.52
N ASP A 62 -6.74 10.04 4.38
CA ASP A 62 -6.49 8.62 4.61
C ASP A 62 -6.10 7.91 3.30
N PRO A 63 -4.88 7.37 3.17
CA PRO A 63 -4.44 6.67 1.95
C PRO A 63 -5.28 5.43 1.61
N ARG A 64 -6.07 4.90 2.56
CA ARG A 64 -6.99 3.78 2.32
C ARG A 64 -8.28 4.20 1.62
N LEU A 65 -8.64 5.49 1.69
CA LEU A 65 -9.93 6.02 1.22
C LEU A 65 -9.78 7.09 0.13
N THR A 66 -8.63 7.75 0.03
CA THR A 66 -8.35 8.85 -0.91
C THR A 66 -8.72 8.53 -2.36
N PHE A 67 -9.37 9.48 -3.04
CA PHE A 67 -9.76 9.35 -4.43
C PHE A 67 -9.17 10.50 -5.25
N GLU A 68 -9.47 11.74 -4.89
CA GLU A 68 -8.99 12.92 -5.62
C GLU A 68 -7.49 13.15 -5.41
N MET A 69 -6.95 12.83 -4.22
CA MET A 69 -5.54 13.04 -3.89
C MET A 69 -4.64 11.83 -4.15
N LEU A 70 -5.17 10.74 -4.72
CA LEU A 70 -4.43 9.49 -4.90
C LEU A 70 -3.12 9.69 -5.67
N ASP A 71 -3.14 10.44 -6.77
CA ASP A 71 -1.95 10.74 -7.58
C ASP A 71 -0.88 11.50 -6.77
N THR A 72 -1.30 12.38 -5.87
CA THR A 72 -0.37 13.15 -5.01
C THR A 72 0.28 12.25 -3.96
N TRP A 73 -0.50 11.35 -3.36
CA TRP A 73 0.01 10.36 -2.44
C TRP A 73 1.01 9.41 -3.11
N GLU A 74 0.68 8.91 -4.30
CA GLU A 74 1.57 8.03 -5.06
C GLU A 74 2.89 8.72 -5.42
N ALA A 75 2.83 9.96 -5.90
CA ALA A 75 4.03 10.75 -6.17
C ALA A 75 4.89 10.95 -4.92
N ALA A 76 4.27 11.20 -3.76
CA ALA A 76 4.99 11.37 -2.49
C ALA A 76 5.72 10.10 -2.04
N TRP A 77 5.17 8.92 -2.36
CA TRP A 77 5.73 7.62 -1.99
C TRP A 77 6.51 6.92 -3.12
N GLY A 78 6.70 7.60 -4.25
CA GLY A 78 7.47 7.10 -5.39
C GLY A 78 6.80 5.94 -6.12
N LEU A 79 5.46 5.95 -6.18
CA LEU A 79 4.66 5.06 -7.02
C LEU A 79 4.37 5.73 -8.38
N PRO A 80 4.22 4.94 -9.47
CA PRO A 80 4.34 3.49 -9.54
C PRO A 80 5.79 3.00 -9.32
N ASP A 81 5.94 1.85 -8.65
CA ASP A 81 7.26 1.27 -8.39
C ASP A 81 7.84 0.75 -9.72
N PRO A 82 9.06 1.12 -10.12
CA PRO A 82 9.63 0.67 -11.39
C PRO A 82 9.79 -0.85 -11.50
N CYS A 83 9.80 -1.57 -10.37
CA CYS A 83 9.90 -3.02 -10.36
C CYS A 83 8.55 -3.74 -10.49
N VAL A 84 7.44 -3.10 -10.14
CA VAL A 84 6.13 -3.76 -10.07
C VAL A 84 5.25 -3.19 -11.17
N ALA A 85 4.50 -4.07 -11.86
CA ALA A 85 3.54 -3.62 -12.85
C ALA A 85 2.55 -2.62 -12.24
N GLU A 86 2.21 -1.59 -13.02
CA GLU A 86 1.29 -0.55 -12.59
C GLU A 86 -0.07 -1.14 -12.25
N ALA A 87 -0.61 -0.76 -11.08
CA ALA A 87 -1.92 -1.20 -10.65
C ALA A 87 -3.00 -0.50 -11.50
N VAL A 88 -3.88 -1.29 -12.12
CA VAL A 88 -4.87 -0.77 -13.07
C VAL A 88 -6.07 -0.15 -12.37
N THR A 89 -6.44 -0.65 -11.18
CA THR A 89 -7.66 -0.24 -10.48
C THR A 89 -7.34 0.69 -9.31
N ILE A 90 -8.26 1.60 -8.99
CA ILE A 90 -8.11 2.54 -7.86
C ILE A 90 -7.96 1.78 -6.53
N GLY A 91 -8.66 0.67 -6.36
CA GLY A 91 -8.56 -0.17 -5.17
C GLY A 91 -7.17 -0.80 -5.03
N ASP A 92 -6.63 -1.36 -6.12
CA ASP A 92 -5.29 -1.95 -6.13
C ASP A 92 -4.20 -0.89 -5.92
N ARG A 93 -4.38 0.29 -6.51
CA ARG A 93 -3.50 1.45 -6.30
C ARG A 93 -3.45 1.87 -4.82
N ARG A 94 -4.61 1.99 -4.16
CA ARG A 94 -4.67 2.27 -2.71
C ARG A 94 -4.00 1.17 -1.89
N ASN A 95 -4.22 -0.11 -2.23
CA ASN A 95 -3.58 -1.22 -1.54
C ASN A 95 -2.05 -1.18 -1.70
N ALA A 96 -1.54 -0.91 -2.90
CA ALA A 96 -0.12 -0.75 -3.17
C ALA A 96 0.48 0.44 -2.40
N LEU A 97 -0.22 1.58 -2.37
CA LEU A 97 0.16 2.74 -1.57
C LEU A 97 0.24 2.41 -0.09
N VAL A 98 -0.81 1.83 0.48
CA VAL A 98 -0.86 1.46 1.90
C VAL A 98 0.24 0.45 2.22
N GLN A 99 0.42 -0.58 1.39
CA GLN A 99 1.48 -1.56 1.56
C GLN A 99 2.86 -0.91 1.56
N LYS A 100 3.12 0.04 0.64
CA LYS A 100 4.37 0.81 0.59
C LYS A 100 4.57 1.65 1.85
N MET A 101 3.53 2.35 2.30
CA MET A 101 3.56 3.18 3.50
C MET A 101 3.80 2.39 4.78
N THR A 102 3.17 1.23 4.90
CA THR A 102 3.29 0.35 6.08
C THR A 102 4.46 -0.61 5.99
N SER A 103 5.19 -0.63 4.87
CA SER A 103 6.34 -1.53 4.71
C SER A 103 7.48 -1.08 5.62
N GLU A 104 7.65 -1.80 6.72
CA GLU A 104 8.84 -1.67 7.54
C GLU A 104 10.00 -2.39 6.83
N GLY A 105 11.11 -1.70 6.62
CA GLY A 105 12.29 -2.30 6.00
C GLY A 105 12.86 -3.43 6.85
N GLY A 106 13.33 -4.49 6.21
CA GLY A 106 13.99 -5.61 6.87
C GLY A 106 15.15 -6.16 6.04
N GLN A 107 16.07 -6.86 6.71
CA GLN A 107 17.23 -7.50 6.07
C GLN A 107 17.37 -8.97 6.48
N SER A 108 16.26 -9.60 6.86
CA SER A 108 16.22 -11.01 7.29
C SER A 108 15.52 -11.88 6.25
N ILE A 109 15.84 -13.18 6.22
CA ILE A 109 15.14 -14.14 5.32
C ILE A 109 13.62 -14.09 5.51
N PRO A 110 13.06 -14.14 6.74
CA PRO A 110 11.60 -14.11 6.91
C PRO A 110 10.95 -12.84 6.35
N TYR A 111 11.67 -11.71 6.39
CA TYR A 111 11.20 -10.47 5.79
C TYR A 111 11.05 -10.61 4.27
N PHE A 112 12.09 -11.09 3.57
CA PHE A 112 12.03 -11.26 2.11
C PHE A 112 11.03 -12.33 1.67
N ILE A 113 10.83 -13.38 2.46
CA ILE A 113 9.74 -14.34 2.24
C ILE A 113 8.38 -13.63 2.36
N GLY A 114 8.20 -12.77 3.35
CA GLY A 114 6.99 -11.95 3.51
C GLY A 114 6.75 -10.99 2.34
N VAL A 115 7.80 -10.35 1.84
CA VAL A 115 7.74 -9.48 0.64
C VAL A 115 7.30 -10.29 -0.58
N ALA A 116 7.89 -11.47 -0.81
CA ALA A 116 7.51 -12.34 -1.91
C ALA A 116 6.05 -12.82 -1.81
N ALA A 117 5.61 -13.19 -0.60
CA ALA A 117 4.22 -13.57 -0.34
C ALA A 117 3.24 -12.42 -0.60
N GLY A 118 3.62 -11.17 -0.24
CA GLY A 118 2.84 -9.97 -0.54
C GLY A 118 2.69 -9.69 -2.04
N LEU A 119 3.64 -10.13 -2.86
CA LEU A 119 3.56 -10.09 -4.33
C LEU A 119 2.81 -11.29 -4.92
N GLY A 120 2.44 -12.29 -4.10
CA GLY A 120 1.73 -13.49 -4.53
C GLY A 120 2.63 -14.67 -4.93
N TYR A 121 3.92 -14.64 -4.55
CA TYR A 121 4.87 -15.73 -4.79
C TYR A 121 5.10 -16.56 -3.52
N THR A 122 5.19 -17.87 -3.67
CA THR A 122 5.66 -18.76 -2.61
C THR A 122 7.13 -19.09 -2.88
N VAL A 123 8.01 -18.61 -2.02
CA VAL A 123 9.46 -18.80 -2.16
C VAL A 123 10.09 -19.36 -0.90
N THR A 124 11.19 -20.06 -1.09
CA THR A 124 12.11 -20.44 -0.01
C THR A 124 13.47 -19.84 -0.32
N ILE A 125 14.10 -19.21 0.68
CA ILE A 125 15.41 -18.58 0.52
C ILE A 125 16.43 -19.44 1.26
N GLN A 126 17.47 -19.84 0.56
CA GLN A 126 18.53 -20.65 1.09
C GLN A 126 19.81 -19.82 1.30
N GLU A 127 20.33 -19.84 2.53
CA GLU A 127 21.61 -19.25 2.90
C GLU A 127 22.72 -20.30 2.97
N TYR A 128 23.93 -19.88 2.60
CA TYR A 128 25.13 -20.69 2.73
C TYR A 128 26.06 -20.16 3.81
N SER A 129 26.76 -21.07 4.47
CA SER A 129 27.80 -20.73 5.43
C SER A 129 28.99 -21.67 5.27
N PRO A 130 30.23 -21.20 5.40
CA PRO A 130 31.38 -22.08 5.49
C PRO A 130 31.28 -22.93 6.76
N TYR A 131 31.96 -24.07 6.75
CA TYR A 131 32.08 -24.88 7.97
C TYR A 131 32.82 -24.08 9.06
N MET A 132 32.18 -23.93 10.21
CA MET A 132 32.74 -23.22 11.37
C MET A 132 32.89 -24.19 12.55
N THR A 133 34.14 -24.51 12.91
CA THR A 133 34.43 -25.38 14.06
C THR A 133 33.83 -24.80 15.34
N GLY A 134 33.11 -25.63 16.11
CA GLY A 134 32.43 -25.22 17.35
C GLY A 134 31.01 -24.68 17.15
N ILE A 135 30.58 -24.45 15.90
CA ILE A 135 29.19 -24.09 15.55
C ILE A 135 28.58 -25.19 14.67
N SER A 136 29.30 -25.59 13.63
CA SER A 136 28.89 -26.64 12.70
C SER A 136 29.24 -28.03 13.27
N GLN A 137 28.36 -29.01 13.06
CA GLN A 137 28.62 -30.41 13.40
C GLN A 137 28.79 -31.23 12.12
N CYS A 138 29.70 -32.20 12.15
CA CYS A 138 29.88 -33.13 11.04
C CYS A 138 28.65 -34.05 10.96
N GLY A 139 27.94 -34.02 9.83
CA GLY A 139 26.81 -34.92 9.55
C GLY A 139 25.42 -34.35 9.86
N ASP A 140 25.29 -33.24 10.60
CA ASP A 140 24.01 -32.57 10.83
C ASP A 140 24.20 -31.07 11.16
N THR A 141 23.47 -30.18 10.48
CA THR A 141 23.48 -28.72 10.70
C THR A 141 22.06 -28.16 10.91
N ARG A 142 21.11 -29.01 11.31
CA ARG A 142 19.71 -28.63 11.52
C ARG A 142 19.51 -27.74 12.74
N VAL A 143 18.44 -26.95 12.71
CA VAL A 143 18.06 -26.01 13.78
C VAL A 143 17.79 -26.76 15.09
N SER A 144 17.23 -27.97 14.99
CA SER A 144 16.94 -28.90 16.07
C SER A 144 17.13 -30.32 15.56
N THR A 145 17.45 -31.27 16.43
CA THR A 145 17.53 -32.71 16.11
C THR A 145 16.21 -33.30 15.61
N SER A 146 15.08 -32.62 15.88
CA SER A 146 13.75 -32.99 15.41
C SER A 146 13.28 -32.26 14.15
N SER A 147 14.02 -31.25 13.68
CA SER A 147 13.67 -30.50 12.49
C SER A 147 14.19 -31.21 11.24
N SER A 148 13.50 -31.08 10.11
CA SER A 148 14.07 -31.39 8.79
C SER A 148 14.89 -30.24 8.22
N ASP A 149 14.73 -29.03 8.78
CA ASP A 149 15.30 -27.80 8.25
C ASP A 149 16.74 -27.58 8.73
N TYR A 150 17.63 -27.44 7.75
CA TYR A 150 19.00 -27.01 7.96
C TYR A 150 19.02 -25.52 8.29
N ARG A 151 19.83 -25.12 9.28
CA ARG A 151 19.96 -23.73 9.69
C ARG A 151 20.65 -22.87 8.61
N TRP A 152 21.55 -23.49 7.86
CA TRP A 152 22.19 -23.00 6.63
C TRP A 152 22.73 -24.20 5.86
N MET A 153 22.96 -24.06 4.56
CA MET A 153 23.65 -25.10 3.78
C MET A 153 25.17 -24.87 3.83
N LEU A 154 25.95 -25.94 3.97
CA LEU A 154 27.40 -25.82 3.90
C LEU A 154 27.82 -25.49 2.47
N GLY A 155 28.61 -24.42 2.32
CA GLY A 155 29.15 -23.96 1.05
C GLY A 155 30.64 -23.64 1.16
N SER A 156 31.26 -23.28 0.03
CA SER A 156 32.59 -22.67 0.06
C SER A 156 32.53 -21.32 0.77
N THR A 157 33.69 -20.76 1.12
CA THR A 157 33.73 -19.42 1.73
C THR A 157 33.21 -18.34 0.79
N ASP A 158 33.26 -18.57 -0.53
CA ASP A 158 32.81 -17.62 -1.55
C ASP A 158 31.27 -17.53 -1.61
N LEU A 159 30.56 -18.62 -1.28
CA LEU A 159 29.09 -18.67 -1.30
C LEU A 159 28.44 -18.04 -0.07
N ARG A 160 29.22 -17.60 0.93
CA ARG A 160 28.70 -17.09 2.21
C ARG A 160 27.81 -15.84 2.10
N PHE A 161 27.89 -15.16 0.98
CA PHE A 161 27.08 -13.99 0.67
C PHE A 161 26.09 -14.27 -0.47
N GLU A 162 25.97 -15.51 -0.93
CA GLU A 162 25.00 -15.88 -1.94
C GLU A 162 23.71 -16.37 -1.30
N TRP A 163 22.58 -15.91 -1.83
CA TRP A 163 21.26 -16.41 -1.51
C TRP A 163 20.66 -17.08 -2.75
N THR A 164 20.24 -18.33 -2.59
CA THR A 164 19.49 -19.04 -3.63
C THR A 164 18.01 -18.95 -3.30
N ILE A 165 17.25 -18.26 -4.15
CA ILE A 165 15.81 -18.07 -4.00
C ILE A 165 15.12 -19.11 -4.86
N LYS A 166 14.46 -20.06 -4.22
CA LYS A 166 13.74 -21.15 -4.87
C LYS A 166 12.26 -20.81 -4.94
N LEU A 167 11.74 -20.73 -6.16
CA LEU A 167 10.31 -20.49 -6.39
C LEU A 167 9.56 -21.81 -6.44
N THR A 168 8.51 -21.93 -5.63
CA THR A 168 7.66 -23.13 -5.59
C THR A 168 6.40 -22.95 -6.43
N SER A 169 5.89 -21.72 -6.54
CA SER A 169 4.69 -21.41 -7.34
C SER A 169 4.82 -20.07 -8.05
N ASN A 170 4.25 -19.97 -9.25
CA ASN A 170 4.12 -18.70 -9.95
C ASN A 170 2.96 -17.88 -9.39
N ARG A 171 3.03 -16.56 -9.59
CA ARG A 171 1.92 -15.66 -9.30
C ARG A 171 0.84 -15.86 -10.36
N GLU A 172 -0.34 -16.27 -9.90
CA GLU A 172 -1.54 -16.36 -10.72
C GLU A 172 -2.49 -15.22 -10.37
N THR A 173 -2.81 -14.40 -11.37
CA THR A 173 -3.82 -13.35 -11.24
C THR A 173 -5.07 -13.76 -12.00
N TRP A 174 -6.11 -14.10 -11.25
CA TRP A 174 -7.40 -14.52 -11.78
C TRP A 174 -8.28 -13.32 -12.10
N PHE A 175 -8.95 -13.38 -13.24
CA PHE A 175 -9.97 -12.41 -13.63
C PHE A 175 -11.10 -12.35 -12.60
N ARG A 176 -11.54 -11.15 -12.26
CA ARG A 176 -12.67 -10.91 -11.36
C ARG A 176 -13.65 -9.94 -11.99
N THR A 177 -14.95 -10.21 -11.83
CA THR A 177 -16.03 -9.29 -12.20
C THR A 177 -16.44 -8.44 -11.00
N GLY A 178 -16.67 -7.13 -11.18
CA GLY A 178 -17.14 -6.23 -10.13
C GLY A 178 -16.50 -4.85 -10.17
N ALA A 179 -16.72 -4.02 -9.15
CA ALA A 179 -16.07 -2.71 -9.02
C ALA A 179 -14.55 -2.89 -8.89
N GLY A 180 -13.79 -2.38 -9.85
CA GLY A 180 -12.34 -2.65 -9.96
C GLY A 180 -12.00 -4.04 -10.48
N GLY A 181 -12.93 -4.73 -11.17
CA GLY A 181 -12.67 -5.97 -11.88
C GLY A 181 -12.16 -5.75 -13.31
N GLY A 182 -11.77 -6.83 -13.99
CA GLY A 182 -11.32 -6.79 -15.37
C GLY A 182 -12.45 -6.62 -16.39
N GLU A 183 -12.11 -6.20 -17.60
CA GLU A 183 -13.02 -6.02 -18.72
C GLU A 183 -13.19 -7.32 -19.53
N VAL A 184 -14.44 -7.76 -19.71
CA VAL A 184 -14.77 -8.98 -20.46
C VAL A 184 -14.45 -8.78 -21.94
N GLY A 185 -13.58 -9.64 -22.49
CA GLY A 185 -13.18 -9.60 -23.90
C GLY A 185 -11.90 -8.81 -24.16
N VAL A 186 -11.34 -8.16 -23.13
CA VAL A 186 -10.05 -7.48 -23.17
C VAL A 186 -9.06 -8.20 -22.26
N ASP A 187 -9.40 -8.40 -20.98
CA ASP A 187 -8.51 -9.00 -20.00
C ASP A 187 -8.47 -10.53 -20.08
N HIS A 188 -7.31 -11.10 -19.76
CA HIS A 188 -7.12 -12.54 -19.69
C HIS A 188 -7.83 -13.14 -18.47
N MET A 189 -8.43 -14.33 -18.64
CA MET A 189 -9.06 -15.07 -17.52
C MET A 189 -8.07 -15.42 -16.40
N VAL A 190 -6.82 -15.70 -16.78
CA VAL A 190 -5.69 -15.89 -15.87
C VAL A 190 -4.46 -15.29 -16.53
N THR A 191 -3.70 -14.50 -15.76
CA THR A 191 -2.35 -14.08 -16.16
C THR A 191 -1.34 -14.78 -15.27
N ILE A 192 -0.44 -15.53 -15.91
CA ILE A 192 0.74 -16.15 -15.29
C ILE A 192 1.95 -15.36 -15.76
N ALA A 193 2.55 -14.59 -14.86
CA ALA A 193 3.71 -13.76 -15.18
C ALA A 193 5.01 -14.46 -14.79
N LEU A 194 6.07 -14.18 -15.54
CA LEU A 194 7.44 -14.45 -15.09
C LEU A 194 7.71 -13.59 -13.85
N ALA A 195 8.52 -14.09 -12.92
CA ALA A 195 8.82 -13.43 -11.65
C ALA A 195 9.78 -12.22 -11.79
N THR A 196 9.65 -11.44 -12.86
CA THR A 196 10.50 -10.27 -13.14
C THR A 196 10.29 -9.17 -12.11
N ASP A 197 9.07 -9.04 -11.58
CA ASP A 197 8.74 -8.11 -10.49
C ASP A 197 9.44 -8.50 -9.19
N LEU A 198 9.35 -9.78 -8.80
CA LEU A 198 10.03 -10.34 -7.65
C LEU A 198 11.56 -10.18 -7.77
N GLU A 199 12.12 -10.52 -8.94
CA GLU A 199 13.56 -10.40 -9.19
C GLU A 199 14.02 -8.95 -9.02
N CYS A 200 13.30 -7.99 -9.59
CA CYS A 200 13.65 -6.57 -9.50
C CYS A 200 13.59 -6.07 -8.05
N VAL A 201 12.52 -6.40 -7.32
CA VAL A 201 12.35 -6.00 -5.91
C VAL A 201 13.46 -6.58 -5.04
N ILE A 202 13.72 -7.88 -5.13
CA ILE A 202 14.75 -8.52 -4.29
C ILE A 202 16.14 -8.01 -4.66
N ARG A 203 16.48 -7.89 -5.95
CA ARG A 203 17.79 -7.34 -6.37
C ARG A 203 17.99 -5.90 -5.87
N ARG A 204 16.92 -5.13 -5.74
CA ARG A 204 16.96 -3.75 -5.25
C ARG A 204 17.09 -3.67 -3.73
N TRP A 205 16.43 -4.55 -2.98
CA TRP A 205 16.33 -4.46 -1.52
C TRP A 205 17.31 -5.36 -0.76
N LYS A 206 17.88 -6.38 -1.42
CA LYS A 206 18.88 -7.28 -0.83
C LYS A 206 20.01 -6.47 -0.16
N PRO A 207 20.67 -7.06 0.85
CA PRO A 207 21.88 -6.46 1.39
C PRO A 207 22.90 -6.20 0.27
N ALA A 208 23.67 -5.11 0.39
CA ALA A 208 24.60 -4.69 -0.65
C ALA A 208 25.63 -5.79 -0.99
N GLN A 209 26.12 -6.49 0.04
CA GLN A 209 27.10 -7.57 -0.08
C GLN A 209 26.53 -8.88 -0.61
N THR A 210 25.20 -9.07 -0.59
CA THR A 210 24.59 -10.34 -0.93
C THR A 210 24.43 -10.49 -2.44
N GLU A 211 24.81 -11.60 -3.04
CA GLU A 211 24.45 -11.95 -4.41
C GLU A 211 23.24 -12.87 -4.41
N VAL A 212 22.33 -12.69 -5.36
CA VAL A 212 21.07 -13.46 -5.42
C VAL A 212 20.99 -14.24 -6.72
N SER A 213 20.72 -15.53 -6.61
CA SER A 213 20.43 -16.43 -7.72
C SER A 213 18.99 -16.95 -7.58
N PHE A 214 18.28 -17.01 -8.70
CA PHE A 214 16.88 -17.46 -8.73
C PHE A 214 16.83 -18.86 -9.33
N ASP A 215 16.28 -19.80 -8.58
CA ASP A 215 16.09 -21.19 -8.99
C ASP A 215 14.60 -21.44 -9.26
N TYR A 216 14.32 -21.70 -10.54
CA TYR A 216 12.99 -21.95 -11.08
C TYR A 216 12.68 -23.44 -11.25
N SER A 217 13.59 -24.34 -10.85
CA SER A 217 13.45 -25.78 -11.07
C SER A 217 12.32 -26.44 -10.26
N LEU A 218 11.87 -25.79 -9.19
CA LEU A 218 10.80 -26.28 -8.31
C LEU A 218 9.40 -25.74 -8.68
N LEU A 219 9.29 -25.00 -9.78
CA LEU A 219 8.00 -24.52 -10.27
C LEU A 219 7.15 -25.71 -10.76
N SER A 220 6.01 -25.90 -10.11
CA SER A 220 4.93 -26.80 -10.55
C SER A 220 3.86 -26.08 -11.34
#